data_AF-A0A537ZNT4-F1
#
_entry.id   AF-A0A537ZNT4-F1
#
_cell.length_a   1.000
_cell.length_b   1.000
_cell.length_c   1.000
_cell.angle_alpha   90.00
_cell.angle_beta   90.00
_cell.angle_gamma   90.00
#
_symmetry.space_group_name_H-M   'P 1'
#
loop_
_entity.id
_entity.type
_entity.pdbx_description
1 polymer ?
#
loop_
_entity_poly.entity_id
_entity_poly.type
_entity_poly.pdbx_seq_one_letter_code
_entity_poly.pdbx_strand_id
1 'polypeptide(L)'
;MPSRAFDDAGGFAEPFFLYHEDVDLSLRLRLAGGRLGVERRARVDHDYEFAKGPEKWRQLERNRWATVIRTYPGALLALLAPALLATEFALVPISLAGGWAGKKLLSWIDIARWLPRLLRERRQIQAGRQVPAREFARALTPDLGGAARLLVRGARPLAGLTLAV
;
A
#
# COMPACT_ATOMS: atom_id res chain seq x y z
N MET A 1 14.63 2.46 15.04
CA MET A 1 14.58 0.99 14.94
C MET A 1 15.99 0.45 15.13
N PRO A 2 16.23 -0.63 15.89
CA PRO A 2 17.56 -1.24 15.98
C PRO A 2 18.00 -1.73 14.59
N SER A 3 19.27 -1.50 14.21
CA SER A 3 19.81 -1.90 12.89
C SER A 3 19.57 -3.38 12.60
N ARG A 4 19.79 -4.24 13.59
CA ARG A 4 19.57 -5.68 13.47
C ARG A 4 18.16 -6.07 13.00
N ALA A 5 17.11 -5.40 13.46
CA ALA A 5 15.75 -5.71 13.03
C ALA A 5 15.51 -5.32 11.56
N PHE A 6 16.21 -4.30 11.05
CA PHE A 6 16.19 -3.93 9.64
C PHE A 6 16.84 -5.02 8.79
N ASP A 7 18.02 -5.43 9.22
CA ASP A 7 18.87 -6.38 8.51
C ASP A 7 18.22 -7.77 8.50
N ASP A 8 17.71 -8.22 9.64
CA ASP A 8 17.01 -9.50 9.79
C ASP A 8 15.71 -9.54 8.96
N ALA A 9 15.07 -8.38 8.73
CA ALA A 9 13.91 -8.30 7.85
C ALA A 9 14.30 -8.33 6.35
N GLY A 10 15.58 -8.13 6.02
CA GLY A 10 16.08 -8.01 4.64
C GLY A 10 15.96 -6.60 4.06
N GLY A 11 15.97 -5.56 4.91
CA GLY A 11 15.95 -4.17 4.49
C GLY A 11 14.68 -3.74 3.74
N PHE A 12 14.80 -2.72 2.89
CA PHE A 12 13.73 -2.30 1.98
C PHE A 12 13.68 -3.19 0.74
N ALA A 13 12.50 -3.30 0.13
CA ALA A 13 12.40 -3.91 -1.18
C ALA A 13 12.92 -2.94 -2.25
N GLU A 14 14.18 -3.10 -2.64
CA GLU A 14 14.85 -2.28 -3.66
C GLU A 14 14.01 -2.07 -4.94
N PRO A 15 13.28 -3.08 -5.48
CA PRO A 15 12.47 -2.87 -6.69
C PRO A 15 11.33 -1.86 -6.54
N PHE A 16 10.94 -1.51 -5.31
CA PHE A 16 9.90 -0.52 -5.08
C PHE A 16 10.39 0.89 -5.39
N PHE A 17 11.67 1.16 -5.08
CA PHE A 17 12.33 2.46 -5.11
C PHE A 17 11.66 3.52 -4.20
N LEU A 18 10.37 3.81 -4.41
CA LEU A 18 9.57 4.76 -3.64
C LEU A 18 8.11 4.29 -3.56
N TYR A 19 7.45 4.64 -2.47
CA TYR A 19 6.10 4.28 -2.06
C TYR A 19 5.92 2.80 -1.68
N HIS A 20 5.31 2.56 -0.52
CA HIS A 20 5.05 1.25 0.09
C HIS A 20 6.29 0.46 0.54
N GLU A 21 7.51 0.98 0.40
CA GLU A 21 8.71 0.36 0.93
C GLU A 21 8.69 0.29 2.47
N ASP A 22 8.16 1.34 3.08
CA ASP A 22 7.95 1.51 4.51
C ASP A 22 6.82 0.62 5.05
N VAL A 23 5.68 0.59 4.34
CA VAL A 23 4.53 -0.28 4.64
C VAL A 23 4.95 -1.73 4.49
N ASP A 24 5.62 -2.04 3.38
CA ASP A 24 6.60 -3.10 3.21
C ASP A 24 7.20 -3.65 4.49
N LEU A 25 8.28 -2.97 4.88
CA LEU A 25 9.11 -3.31 6.00
C LEU A 25 8.28 -3.45 7.27
N SER A 26 7.33 -2.54 7.49
CA SER A 26 6.45 -2.56 8.64
C SER A 26 5.63 -3.85 8.74
N LEU A 27 5.05 -4.32 7.63
CA LEU A 27 4.27 -5.56 7.61
C LEU A 27 5.16 -6.78 7.82
N ARG A 28 6.37 -6.82 7.25
CA ARG A 28 7.34 -7.89 7.49
C ARG A 28 7.81 -7.95 8.95
N LEU A 29 8.12 -6.81 9.55
CA LEU A 29 8.49 -6.73 10.95
C LEU A 29 7.36 -7.23 11.85
N ARG A 30 6.10 -6.88 11.54
CA ARG A 30 4.94 -7.41 12.26
C ARG A 30 4.78 -8.92 12.09
N LEU A 31 4.97 -9.45 10.88
CA LEU A 31 4.93 -10.89 10.62
C LEU A 31 5.99 -11.64 11.44
N ALA A 32 7.15 -11.01 11.66
CA ALA A 32 8.22 -11.52 12.52
C ALA A 32 7.98 -11.29 14.04
N GLY A 33 6.76 -10.91 14.46
CA GLY A 33 6.44 -10.69 15.88
C GLY A 33 6.83 -9.31 16.41
N GLY A 34 7.34 -8.42 15.56
CA GLY A 34 7.71 -7.06 15.90
C GLY A 34 6.51 -6.18 16.25
N ARG A 35 6.73 -5.23 17.15
CA ARG A 35 5.75 -4.21 17.53
C ARG A 35 6.13 -2.87 16.91
N LEU A 36 5.15 -2.21 16.30
CA LEU A 36 5.31 -0.88 15.72
C LEU A 36 4.37 0.09 16.42
N GLY A 37 4.87 1.29 16.71
CA GLY A 37 4.14 2.35 17.38
C GLY A 37 4.63 3.73 16.93
N VAL A 38 3.88 4.75 17.31
CA VAL A 38 4.19 6.16 17.05
C VAL A 38 4.53 6.82 18.39
N GLU A 39 5.74 7.38 18.51
CA GLU A 39 6.14 8.18 19.66
C GLU A 39 5.56 9.60 19.52
N ARG A 40 4.47 9.88 20.24
CA ARG A 40 3.72 11.14 20.11
C ARG A 40 4.49 12.36 20.59
N ARG A 41 5.53 12.19 21.42
CA ARG A 41 6.37 13.27 21.90
C ARG A 41 7.48 13.65 20.92
N ALA A 42 7.86 12.75 20.01
CA ALA A 42 8.80 13.05 18.96
C ALA A 42 8.10 13.88 17.87
N ARG A 43 8.59 15.11 17.64
CA ARG A 43 8.07 16.02 16.61
C ARG A 43 9.16 16.28 15.59
N VAL A 44 8.79 16.25 14.31
CA VAL A 44 9.67 16.47 13.17
C VAL A 44 8.91 17.32 12.17
N ASP A 45 9.54 18.39 11.68
CA ASP A 45 8.99 19.21 10.61
C ASP A 45 9.26 18.52 9.27
N HIS A 46 8.20 18.37 8.47
CA HIS A 46 8.28 17.75 7.15
C HIS A 46 7.73 18.73 6.11
N ASP A 47 8.63 19.23 5.27
CA ASP A 47 8.23 19.99 4.10
C ASP A 47 7.64 19.04 3.06
N TYR A 48 6.37 19.25 2.69
CA TYR A 48 5.61 18.31 1.89
C TYR A 48 4.97 18.96 0.68
N GLU A 49 5.39 18.51 -0.50
CA GLU A 49 4.80 18.88 -1.78
C GLU A 49 3.95 17.73 -2.36
N PHE A 50 2.70 18.03 -2.69
CA PHE A 50 1.73 17.05 -3.23
C PHE A 50 1.98 16.71 -4.71
N ALA A 51 2.60 17.61 -5.48
CA ALA A 51 2.82 17.45 -6.91
C ALA A 51 4.05 16.58 -7.20
N LYS A 52 3.84 15.27 -7.34
CA LYS A 52 4.93 14.28 -7.56
C LYS A 52 4.95 13.72 -9.00
N GLY A 53 4.24 14.37 -9.93
CA GLY A 53 4.13 13.95 -11.33
C GLY A 53 3.33 12.65 -11.56
N PRO A 54 3.04 12.30 -12.83
CA PRO A 54 2.18 11.18 -13.17
C PRO A 54 2.80 9.80 -12.91
N GLU A 55 4.13 9.67 -12.83
CA GLU A 55 4.79 8.37 -12.60
C GLU A 55 4.49 7.79 -11.21
N LYS A 56 4.16 8.64 -10.24
CA LYS A 56 3.72 8.24 -8.89
C LYS A 56 2.62 7.18 -8.93
N TRP A 57 1.66 7.29 -9.86
CA TRP A 57 0.54 6.36 -9.94
C TRP A 57 0.97 4.95 -10.30
N ARG A 58 1.95 4.79 -11.19
CA ARG A 58 2.49 3.48 -11.55
C ARG A 58 3.22 2.84 -10.37
N GLN A 59 4.03 3.63 -9.66
CA GLN A 59 4.75 3.16 -8.47
C GLN A 59 3.78 2.77 -7.35
N LEU A 60 2.78 3.60 -7.05
CA LEU A 60 1.74 3.30 -6.07
C LEU A 60 1.00 2.01 -6.39
N GLU A 61 0.49 1.86 -7.62
CA GLU A 61 -0.35 0.72 -7.97
C GLU A 61 0.43 -0.60 -8.01
N ARG A 62 1.64 -0.60 -8.60
CA ARG A 62 2.46 -1.83 -8.64
C ARG A 62 2.98 -2.19 -7.25
N ASN A 63 3.40 -1.20 -6.44
CA ASN A 63 3.96 -1.50 -5.12
C ASN A 63 2.85 -1.88 -4.13
N ARG A 64 1.63 -1.34 -4.26
CA ARG A 64 0.43 -1.76 -3.50
C ARG A 64 0.18 -3.25 -3.70
N TRP A 65 0.08 -3.69 -4.95
CA TRP A 65 -0.15 -5.11 -5.26
C TRP A 65 1.02 -5.99 -4.83
N ALA A 66 2.26 -5.57 -5.07
CA ALA A 66 3.44 -6.32 -4.65
C ALA A 66 3.48 -6.52 -3.13
N THR A 67 3.16 -5.48 -2.34
CA THR A 67 3.04 -5.56 -0.88
C THR A 67 1.98 -6.56 -0.46
N VAL A 68 0.76 -6.46 -1.01
CA VAL A 68 -0.34 -7.39 -0.67
C VAL A 68 0.05 -8.83 -1.00
N ILE A 69 0.57 -9.07 -2.20
CA ILE A 69 0.95 -10.40 -2.68
C ILE A 69 2.02 -11.03 -1.77
N ARG A 70 3.04 -10.28 -1.35
CA ARG A 70 4.16 -10.88 -0.60
C ARG A 70 3.93 -10.95 0.92
N THR A 71 3.15 -10.03 1.50
CA THR A 71 3.02 -9.93 2.96
C THR A 71 1.71 -10.48 3.55
N TYR A 72 0.57 -10.41 2.85
CA TYR A 72 -0.71 -10.76 3.49
C TYR A 72 -0.82 -12.27 3.72
N PRO A 73 -1.07 -12.76 4.94
CA PRO A 73 -1.33 -14.18 5.19
C PRO A 73 -2.43 -14.74 4.28
N GLY A 74 -2.30 -15.99 3.82
CA GLY A 74 -3.21 -16.58 2.83
C GLY A 74 -4.70 -16.54 3.23
N ALA A 75 -5.02 -16.88 4.48
CA ALA A 75 -6.39 -16.81 5.00
C ALA A 75 -6.96 -15.37 4.98
N LEU A 76 -6.12 -14.37 5.27
CA LEU A 76 -6.52 -12.97 5.21
C LEU A 76 -6.71 -12.52 3.76
N LEU A 77 -5.83 -12.94 2.85
CA LEU A 77 -5.95 -12.62 1.43
C LEU A 77 -7.25 -13.19 0.84
N ALA A 78 -7.60 -14.44 1.18
CA ALA A 78 -8.86 -15.06 0.74
C ALA A 78 -10.08 -14.29 1.27
N LEU A 79 -10.05 -13.92 2.56
CA LEU A 79 -11.12 -13.12 3.17
C LEU A 79 -11.27 -11.73 2.51
N LEU A 80 -10.17 -11.07 2.18
CA LEU A 80 -10.16 -9.73 1.62
C LEU A 80 -10.26 -9.71 0.09
N ALA A 81 -10.18 -10.85 -0.59
CA ALA A 81 -10.19 -10.92 -2.05
C ALA A 81 -11.39 -10.16 -2.68
N PRO A 82 -12.64 -10.29 -2.19
CA PRO A 82 -13.77 -9.53 -2.73
C PRO A 82 -13.58 -8.01 -2.62
N ALA A 83 -13.09 -7.53 -1.46
CA ALA A 83 -12.86 -6.10 -1.22
C ALA A 83 -11.68 -5.55 -2.06
N LEU A 84 -10.62 -6.36 -2.22
CA LEU A 84 -9.47 -6.01 -3.06
C LEU A 84 -9.87 -5.91 -4.54
N LEU A 85 -10.68 -6.84 -5.03
CA LEU A 85 -11.24 -6.79 -6.38
C LEU A 85 -12.17 -5.60 -6.56
N ALA A 86 -13.08 -5.35 -5.62
CA ALA A 86 -13.95 -4.17 -5.67
C ALA A 86 -13.15 -2.86 -5.70
N THR A 87 -12.08 -2.77 -4.91
CA THR A 87 -11.16 -1.62 -4.92
C THR A 87 -10.49 -1.49 -6.29
N GLU A 88 -10.02 -2.59 -6.88
CA GLU A 88 -9.40 -2.58 -8.20
C GLU A 88 -10.36 -2.08 -9.27
N PHE A 89 -11.60 -2.59 -9.27
CA PHE A 89 -12.65 -2.15 -10.18
C PHE A 89 -13.02 -0.69 -10.00
N ALA A 90 -13.06 -0.17 -8.77
CA ALA A 90 -13.31 1.24 -8.50
C ALA A 90 -12.16 2.14 -8.98
N LEU A 91 -10.91 1.67 -8.88
CA LEU A 91 -9.74 2.43 -9.30
C LEU A 91 -9.61 2.55 -10.82
N VAL A 92 -10.20 1.66 -11.62
CA VAL A 92 -10.17 1.76 -13.08
C VAL A 92 -10.85 3.06 -13.58
N PRO A 93 -12.14 3.33 -13.31
CA PRO A 93 -12.77 4.58 -13.73
C PRO A 93 -12.13 5.82 -13.08
N ILE A 94 -11.64 5.72 -11.83
CA ILE A 94 -10.89 6.81 -11.19
C ILE A 94 -9.61 7.12 -11.97
N SER A 95 -8.91 6.09 -12.47
CA SER A 95 -7.69 6.28 -13.26
C SER A 95 -7.93 6.90 -14.63
N LEU A 96 -9.08 6.58 -15.23
CA LEU A 96 -9.52 7.18 -16.49
C LEU A 96 -9.84 8.66 -16.27
N ALA A 97 -10.70 8.96 -15.28
CA ALA A 97 -11.09 10.33 -14.94
C ALA A 97 -9.88 11.19 -14.50
N GLY A 98 -8.91 10.59 -13.82
CA GLY A 98 -7.69 11.26 -13.36
C GLY A 98 -6.57 11.37 -14.41
N GLY A 99 -6.75 10.85 -15.64
CA GLY A 99 -5.75 10.93 -16.71
C GLY A 99 -4.50 10.06 -16.50
N TRP A 100 -4.57 9.01 -15.65
CA TRP A 100 -3.45 8.13 -15.34
C TRP A 100 -3.69 6.65 -15.66
N ALA A 101 -4.74 6.31 -16.40
CA ALA A 101 -5.06 4.95 -16.82
C ALA A 101 -3.89 4.22 -17.51
N GLY A 102 -3.06 4.92 -18.30
CA GLY A 102 -1.85 4.34 -18.88
C GLY A 102 -0.85 3.87 -17.82
N LYS A 103 -0.71 4.60 -16.71
CA LYS A 103 0.12 4.20 -15.56
C LYS A 103 -0.48 3.01 -14.82
N LYS A 104 -1.82 2.92 -14.74
CA LYS A 104 -2.52 1.75 -14.18
C LYS A 104 -2.26 0.49 -15.02
N LEU A 105 -2.39 0.57 -16.34
CA LEU A 105 -2.08 -0.55 -17.23
C LEU A 105 -0.61 -1.01 -17.11
N LEU A 106 0.34 -0.05 -17.11
CA LEU A 106 1.74 -0.37 -16.92
C LEU A 106 2.02 -1.03 -15.56
N SER A 107 1.28 -0.65 -14.52
CA SER A 107 1.40 -1.26 -13.20
C SER A 107 0.97 -2.74 -13.20
N TRP A 108 -0.08 -3.10 -13.95
CA TRP A 108 -0.48 -4.49 -14.12
C TRP A 108 0.55 -5.30 -14.90
N ILE A 109 1.16 -4.71 -15.94
CA ILE A 109 2.26 -5.34 -16.68
C ILE A 109 3.45 -5.58 -15.77
N ASP A 110 3.81 -4.61 -14.92
CA ASP A 110 4.88 -4.77 -13.92
C ASP A 110 4.56 -5.93 -12.96
N ILE A 111 3.34 -6.00 -12.44
CA ILE A 111 2.91 -7.08 -11.54
C ILE A 111 2.97 -8.44 -12.23
N ALA A 112 2.46 -8.56 -13.46
CA ALA A 112 2.53 -9.82 -14.21
C ALA A 112 3.98 -10.29 -14.39
N ARG A 113 4.89 -9.36 -14.73
CA ARG A 113 6.33 -9.64 -14.86
C ARG A 113 6.99 -10.00 -13.53
N TRP A 114 6.57 -9.37 -12.43
CA TRP A 114 7.14 -9.60 -11.11
C TRP A 114 6.55 -10.81 -10.39
N LEU A 115 5.39 -11.31 -10.81
CA LEU A 115 4.65 -12.35 -10.10
C LEU A 115 5.50 -13.57 -9.72
N PRO A 116 6.37 -14.15 -10.59
CA PRO A 116 7.22 -15.27 -10.19
C PRO A 116 8.17 -14.91 -9.03
N ARG A 117 8.73 -13.69 -9.04
CA ARG A 117 9.60 -13.19 -7.96
C ARG A 117 8.79 -12.97 -6.68
N LEU A 118 7.64 -12.29 -6.78
CA LEU A 118 6.76 -12.00 -5.65
C LEU A 118 6.28 -13.27 -4.95
N LEU A 119 5.99 -14.33 -5.71
CA LEU A 119 5.60 -15.62 -5.12
C LEU A 119 6.76 -16.32 -4.40
N ARG A 120 8.01 -16.17 -4.87
CA ARG A 120 9.19 -16.66 -4.14
C ARG A 120 9.43 -15.87 -2.86
N GLU A 121 9.41 -14.54 -2.94
CA GLU A 121 9.52 -13.64 -1.79
C GLU A 121 8.42 -13.94 -0.77
N ARG A 122 7.18 -14.12 -1.21
CA ARG A 122 6.05 -14.51 -0.36
C ARG A 122 6.36 -15.79 0.42
N ARG A 123 6.85 -16.84 -0.23
CA ARG A 123 7.17 -18.10 0.44
C ARG A 123 8.21 -17.89 1.54
N GLN A 124 9.25 -17.11 1.27
CA GLN A 124 10.28 -16.77 2.26
C GLN A 124 9.71 -15.98 3.44
N ILE A 125 8.96 -14.91 3.15
CA ILE A 125 8.32 -14.06 4.18
C ILE A 125 7.36 -14.87 5.05
N GLN A 126 6.50 -15.69 4.44
CA GLN A 126 5.51 -16.47 5.19
C GLN A 126 6.13 -17.65 5.95
N ALA A 127 7.27 -18.20 5.50
CA ALA A 127 8.01 -19.22 6.23
C ALA A 127 8.65 -18.66 7.51
N GLY A 128 9.12 -17.41 7.50
CA GLY A 128 9.65 -16.72 8.68
C GLY A 128 8.60 -16.07 9.59
N ARG A 129 7.31 -16.23 9.29
CA ARG A 129 6.22 -15.61 10.04
C ARG A 129 6.08 -16.24 11.43
N GLN A 130 6.09 -15.41 12.46
CA GLN A 130 5.96 -15.80 13.87
C GLN A 130 4.55 -15.57 14.45
N VAL A 131 3.72 -14.77 13.80
CA VAL A 131 2.34 -14.46 14.27
C VAL A 131 1.25 -15.06 13.38
N PRO A 132 0.10 -15.49 13.93
CA PRO A 132 -1.01 -15.99 13.13
C PRO A 132 -1.69 -14.88 12.31
N ALA A 133 -2.40 -15.28 11.25
CA ALA A 133 -3.09 -14.34 10.34
C ALA A 133 -4.03 -13.38 11.06
N ARG A 134 -4.70 -13.84 12.12
CA ARG A 134 -5.62 -13.02 12.93
C ARG A 134 -4.91 -11.93 13.71
N GLU A 135 -3.73 -12.23 14.26
CA GLU A 135 -2.94 -11.23 14.99
C GLU A 135 -2.39 -10.17 14.03
N PHE A 136 -1.87 -10.61 12.88
CA PHE A 136 -1.50 -9.71 11.80
C PHE A 136 -2.68 -8.80 11.37
N ALA A 137 -3.86 -9.37 11.18
CA ALA A 137 -5.05 -8.62 10.77
C ALA A 137 -5.52 -7.58 11.80
N ARG A 138 -5.40 -7.86 13.11
CA ARG A 138 -5.75 -6.90 14.18
C ARG A 138 -4.93 -5.63 14.15
N ALA A 139 -3.72 -5.67 13.58
CA ALA A 139 -2.88 -4.50 13.41
C ALA A 139 -3.26 -3.64 12.20
N LEU A 140 -4.12 -4.14 11.31
CA LEU A 140 -4.65 -3.39 10.18
C LEU A 140 -5.89 -2.60 10.63
N THR A 141 -6.04 -1.38 10.11
CA THR A 141 -7.18 -0.53 10.45
C THR A 141 -8.30 -0.74 9.42
N PRO A 142 -9.54 -1.07 9.84
CA PRO A 142 -10.67 -1.19 8.93
C PRO A 142 -11.30 0.15 8.55
N ASP A 143 -10.85 1.26 9.17
CA ASP A 143 -11.34 2.61 8.92
C ASP A 143 -10.92 3.11 7.52
N LEU A 144 -11.91 3.28 6.65
CA LEU A 144 -11.76 3.99 5.39
C LEU A 144 -11.90 5.51 5.56
N GLY A 145 -12.28 5.99 6.76
CA GLY A 145 -12.54 7.40 7.04
C GLY A 145 -11.34 8.31 6.75
N GLY A 146 -10.12 7.84 6.99
CA GLY A 146 -8.91 8.54 6.58
C GLY A 146 -8.80 8.74 5.06
N ALA A 147 -9.05 7.69 4.27
CA ALA A 147 -8.96 7.71 2.80
C ALA A 147 -10.12 8.49 2.15
N ALA A 148 -11.34 8.36 2.67
CA ALA A 148 -12.51 9.11 2.20
C ALA A 148 -12.31 10.63 2.36
N ARG A 149 -11.73 11.08 3.49
CA ARG A 149 -11.42 12.50 3.74
C ARG A 149 -10.36 13.06 2.78
N LEU A 150 -9.41 12.23 2.34
CA LEU A 150 -8.37 12.61 1.37
C LEU A 150 -8.93 12.70 -0.07
N LEU A 151 -9.83 11.81 -0.46
CA LEU A 151 -10.49 11.86 -1.77
C LEU A 151 -11.38 13.10 -1.92
N VAL A 152 -12.11 13.47 -0.86
CA VAL A 152 -12.96 14.68 -0.85
C VAL A 152 -12.13 15.97 -0.96
N ARG A 153 -10.91 15.99 -0.42
CA ARG A 153 -10.01 17.17 -0.50
C ARG A 153 -9.21 17.25 -1.80
N GLY A 154 -9.03 16.13 -2.51
CA GLY A 154 -8.33 16.07 -3.80
C GLY A 154 -9.23 16.34 -5.02
N ALA A 155 -10.55 16.23 -4.85
CA ALA A 155 -11.52 16.70 -5.84
C ALA A 155 -11.53 18.24 -5.81
N ARG A 156 -10.99 18.88 -6.86
CA ARG A 156 -11.33 20.29 -7.12
C ARG A 156 -12.85 20.40 -7.13
N PRO A 157 -13.46 21.35 -6.41
CA PRO A 157 -14.88 21.60 -6.60
C PRO A 157 -15.08 21.87 -8.09
N LEU A 158 -16.05 21.19 -8.70
CA LEU A 158 -16.56 21.59 -10.01
C LEU A 158 -17.12 23.00 -9.80
N ALA A 159 -16.32 24.00 -10.12
CA ALA A 159 -16.78 25.38 -10.21
C ALA A 159 -17.81 25.39 -11.33
N GLY A 160 -19.08 25.55 -10.95
CA GLY A 160 -20.19 25.65 -11.90
C GLY A 160 -21.33 24.70 -11.56
N LEU A 161 -22.07 25.02 -10.50
CA LEU A 161 -23.53 24.96 -10.49
C LEU A 161 -24.01 25.70 -9.25
N THR A 162 -24.26 26.99 -9.46
CA THR A 162 -25.11 27.82 -8.61
C THR A 162 -26.45 27.11 -8.49
N LEU A 163 -26.86 26.76 -7.27
CA LEU A 163 -28.28 26.67 -6.95
C LEU A 163 -28.54 27.63 -5.81
N ALA A 164 -29.15 28.74 -6.21
CA ALA A 164 -29.78 29.69 -5.33
C ALA A 164 -30.98 29.03 -4.64
N VAL A 165 -31.25 29.57 -3.45
CA VAL A 165 -32.34 29.29 -2.49
C VAL A 165 -32.09 28.11 -1.57
#